data_AF-B4M4D3-F1
#
_entry.id   AF-B4M4D3-F1
#
_cell.length_a   1.000
_cell.length_b   1.000
_cell.length_c   1.000
_cell.angle_alpha   90.00
_cell.angle_beta   90.00
_cell.angle_gamma   90.00
#
_symmetry.space_group_name_H-M   'P 1'
#
loop_
_entity.id
_entity.type
_entity.pdbx_description
1 polymer ?
#
loop_
_entity_poly.entity_id
_entity_poly.type
_entity_poly.pdbx_seq_one_letter_code
_entity_poly.pdbx_strand_id
1 'polypeptide(L)'
;MSKITMSQLTHPQRVRLLYKTILRLHRGLPTELRALGDNYVRDEFRRHLKCNPMEAQLFMTEWARYASTITKQLGLRGKPKGELGEPLDAQSVEMLKDDQVVQLYELMLATKALNGDTITADDVRGSNQ
;
A
#
# COMPACT_ATOMS: atom_id res chain seq x y z
N MET A 1 -2.74 32.58 15.63
CA MET A 1 -1.78 31.64 15.00
C MET A 1 -2.20 31.44 13.55
N SER A 2 -1.40 31.90 12.58
CA SER A 2 -1.67 31.72 11.15
C SER A 2 -1.69 30.24 10.81
N LYS A 3 -2.82 29.73 10.32
CA LYS A 3 -2.95 28.35 9.82
C LYS A 3 -2.15 28.25 8.53
N ILE A 4 -0.96 27.63 8.59
CA ILE A 4 -0.19 27.30 7.40
C ILE A 4 -1.02 26.32 6.56
N THR A 5 -1.32 26.68 5.33
CA THR A 5 -2.04 25.81 4.39
C THR A 5 -1.05 24.90 3.65
N MET A 6 -1.49 23.72 3.22
CA MET A 6 -0.66 22.78 2.44
C MET A 6 0.02 23.43 1.22
N SER A 7 -0.63 24.42 0.61
CA SER A 7 -0.12 25.18 -0.54
C SER A 7 1.08 26.08 -0.22
N GLN A 8 1.30 26.42 1.05
CA GLN A 8 2.42 27.26 1.50
C GLN A 8 3.69 26.44 1.82
N LEU A 9 3.60 25.11 1.78
CA LEU A 9 4.71 24.22 2.11
C LEU A 9 5.59 23.94 0.89
N THR A 10 6.91 24.02 1.08
CA THR A 10 7.89 23.52 0.11
C THR A 10 7.68 22.03 -0.15
N HIS A 11 8.10 21.54 -1.31
CA HIS A 11 7.96 20.12 -1.64
C HIS A 11 8.58 19.18 -0.57
N PRO A 12 9.82 19.39 -0.08
CA PRO A 12 10.39 18.56 0.99
C PRO A 12 9.59 18.59 2.30
N GLN A 13 8.96 19.73 2.63
CA GLN A 13 8.08 19.82 3.80
C GLN A 13 6.80 19.00 3.61
N ARG A 14 6.19 19.03 2.41
CA ARG A 14 5.02 18.21 2.06
C ARG A 14 5.35 16.72 2.12
N VAL A 15 6.48 16.31 1.54
CA VAL A 15 6.97 14.91 1.61
C VAL A 15 7.14 14.47 3.06
N ARG A 16 7.83 15.27 3.89
CA ARG A 16 8.06 14.95 5.30
C ARG A 16 6.77 14.88 6.11
N LEU A 17 5.80 15.75 5.81
CA LEU A 17 4.49 15.74 6.44
C LEU A 17 3.73 14.45 6.11
N LEU A 18 3.70 14.06 4.84
CA LEU A 18 3.03 12.84 4.38
C LEU A 18 3.66 11.60 5.01
N TYR A 19 4.99 11.47 4.94
CA TYR A 19 5.74 10.38 5.57
C TYR A 19 5.43 10.23 7.06
N LYS A 20 5.47 11.32 7.83
CA LYS A 20 5.14 11.31 9.27
C LYS A 20 3.68 10.99 9.54
N THR A 21 2.77 11.41 8.66
CA THR A 21 1.34 11.16 8.77
C THR A 21 1.06 9.67 8.62
N ILE A 22 1.63 9.02 7.60
CA ILE A 22 1.48 7.58 7.37
C ILE A 22 2.00 6.77 8.56
N LEU A 23 3.22 7.05 9.04
CA LEU A 23 3.77 6.35 10.20
C LEU A 23 2.96 6.58 11.49
N ARG A 24 2.24 7.69 11.60
CA ARG A 24 1.31 7.92 12.72
C ARG A 24 0.05 7.08 12.56
N LEU A 25 -0.51 7.01 11.36
CA LEU A 25 -1.68 6.17 11.05
C LEU A 25 -1.38 4.70 11.30
N HIS A 26 -0.20 4.22 10.93
CA HIS A 26 0.23 2.84 11.16
C HIS A 26 0.21 2.39 12.62
N ARG A 27 0.29 3.33 13.57
CA ARG A 27 0.16 3.02 15.02
C ARG A 27 -1.23 2.48 15.38
N GLY A 28 -2.22 2.72 14.54
CA GLY A 28 -3.56 2.18 14.67
C GLY A 28 -3.77 0.82 14.02
N LEU A 29 -2.79 0.30 13.28
CA LEU A 29 -2.88 -1.02 12.65
C LEU A 29 -2.48 -2.14 13.63
N PRO A 30 -2.93 -3.38 13.38
CA PRO A 30 -2.39 -4.57 14.05
C PRO A 30 -0.86 -4.61 14.01
N THR A 31 -0.24 -5.20 15.04
CA THR A 31 1.21 -5.15 15.27
C THR A 31 2.01 -5.64 14.05
N GLU A 32 1.57 -6.73 13.44
CA GLU A 32 2.21 -7.39 12.32
C GLU A 32 2.12 -6.51 11.06
N LEU A 33 0.92 -6.00 10.76
CA LEU A 33 0.68 -5.09 9.64
C LEU A 33 1.44 -3.77 9.80
N ARG A 34 1.52 -3.25 11.03
CA ARG A 34 2.32 -2.07 11.34
C ARG A 34 3.80 -2.32 11.07
N ALA A 35 4.35 -3.43 11.55
CA ALA A 35 5.78 -3.74 11.37
C ALA A 35 6.14 -3.87 9.89
N LEU A 36 5.32 -4.59 9.12
CA LEU A 36 5.46 -4.71 7.68
C LEU A 36 5.37 -3.34 6.98
N GLY A 37 4.29 -2.60 7.24
CA GLY A 37 4.03 -1.31 6.62
C GLY A 37 5.07 -0.25 6.95
N ASP A 38 5.52 -0.16 8.21
CA ASP A 38 6.55 0.81 8.62
C ASP A 38 7.87 0.61 7.87
N ASN A 39 8.27 -0.65 7.64
CA ASN A 39 9.47 -0.96 6.87
C ASN A 39 9.28 -0.61 5.39
N TYR A 40 8.14 -1.00 4.82
CA TYR A 40 7.83 -0.69 3.42
C TYR A 40 7.80 0.82 3.13
N VAL A 41 7.14 1.61 3.98
CA VAL A 41 7.09 3.09 3.86
C VAL A 41 8.50 3.68 3.87
N ARG A 42 9.37 3.22 4.79
CA ARG A 42 10.75 3.74 4.88
C ARG A 42 11.52 3.48 3.60
N ASP A 43 11.39 2.27 3.06
CA ASP A 43 12.13 1.87 1.87
C ASP A 43 11.61 2.56 0.61
N GLU A 44 10.30 2.67 0.45
CA GLU A 44 9.70 3.33 -0.72
C GLU A 44 10.00 4.83 -0.76
N PHE A 45 9.88 5.55 0.37
CA PHE A 45 10.27 6.96 0.42
C PHE A 45 11.77 7.14 0.18
N ARG A 46 12.62 6.19 0.61
CA ARG A 46 14.06 6.22 0.33
C ARG A 46 14.34 6.00 -1.17
N ARG A 47 13.67 5.03 -1.80
CA ARG A 47 13.81 4.74 -3.24
C ARG A 47 13.39 5.93 -4.10
N HIS A 48 12.42 6.72 -3.65
CA HIS A 48 11.91 7.89 -4.38
C HIS A 48 12.66 9.20 -4.08
N LEU A 49 13.76 9.20 -3.33
CA LEU A 49 14.52 10.44 -3.03
C LEU A 49 15.09 11.14 -4.26
N LYS A 50 15.35 10.40 -5.35
CA LYS A 50 16.00 10.90 -6.57
C LYS A 50 15.12 10.74 -7.81
N CYS A 51 13.82 10.53 -7.64
CA CYS A 51 12.89 10.41 -8.75
C CYS A 51 12.73 11.74 -9.49
N ASN A 52 12.29 11.68 -10.74
CA ASN A 52 12.04 12.90 -11.52
C ASN A 52 10.76 13.62 -11.04
N PRO A 53 10.52 14.89 -11.42
CA PRO A 53 9.37 15.64 -10.91
C PRO A 53 8.00 15.02 -11.21
N MET A 54 7.85 14.32 -12.33
CA MET A 54 6.60 13.65 -12.70
C MET A 54 6.35 12.44 -11.78
N GLU A 55 7.37 11.59 -11.61
CA GLU A 55 7.34 10.47 -10.67
C GLU A 55 7.06 10.95 -9.24
N ALA A 56 7.72 12.03 -8.81
CA ALA A 56 7.51 12.62 -7.48
C ALA A 56 6.06 13.07 -7.28
N GLN A 57 5.44 13.68 -8.30
CA GLN A 57 4.06 14.13 -8.24
C GLN A 57 3.08 12.95 -8.17
N LEU A 58 3.30 11.91 -9.00
CA LEU A 58 2.49 10.68 -8.97
C LEU A 58 2.64 9.96 -7.63
N PHE A 59 3.88 9.78 -7.16
CA PHE A 59 4.19 9.20 -5.85
C PHE A 59 3.45 9.94 -4.73
N MET A 60 3.57 11.26 -4.67
CA MET A 60 2.89 12.05 -3.63
C MET A 60 1.36 11.92 -3.69
N THR A 61 0.79 11.78 -4.90
CA THR A 61 -0.65 11.60 -5.09
C THR A 61 -1.13 10.26 -4.58
N GLU A 62 -0.48 9.16 -4.99
CA GLU A 62 -0.87 7.80 -4.59
C GLU A 62 -0.63 7.56 -3.10
N TRP A 63 0.47 8.08 -2.53
CA TRP A 63 0.73 7.94 -1.10
C TRP A 63 -0.21 8.81 -0.23
N ALA A 64 -0.68 9.95 -0.75
CA ALA A 64 -1.74 10.71 -0.09
C ALA A 64 -3.09 9.98 -0.15
N ARG A 65 -3.40 9.31 -1.27
CA ARG A 65 -4.57 8.44 -1.40
C ARG A 65 -4.50 7.28 -0.40
N TYR A 66 -3.36 6.59 -0.32
CA TYR A 66 -3.13 5.54 0.67
C TYR A 66 -3.37 6.03 2.11
N ALA A 67 -2.79 7.18 2.49
CA ALA A 67 -3.00 7.76 3.81
C ALA A 67 -4.49 8.07 4.08
N SER A 68 -5.23 8.54 3.07
CA SER A 68 -6.66 8.77 3.15
C SER A 68 -7.44 7.46 3.35
N THR A 69 -7.10 6.39 2.62
CA THR A 69 -7.71 5.06 2.76
C THR A 69 -7.51 4.51 4.17
N ILE A 70 -6.27 4.51 4.69
CA ILE A 70 -6.01 4.08 6.06
C ILE A 70 -6.76 4.95 7.07
N THR A 71 -6.83 6.26 6.86
CA THR A 71 -7.58 7.16 7.76
C THR A 71 -9.07 6.79 7.82
N LYS A 72 -9.70 6.37 6.71
CA LYS A 72 -11.10 5.94 6.69
C LYS A 72 -11.31 4.60 7.38
N GLN A 73 -10.35 3.68 7.24
CA GLN A 73 -10.37 2.36 7.85
C GLN A 73 -10.07 2.39 9.35
N LEU A 74 -9.35 3.43 9.82
CA LEU A 74 -9.18 3.70 11.24
C LEU A 74 -10.39 4.48 11.77
N GLY A 75 -11.00 3.98 12.86
CA GLY A 75 -12.04 4.70 13.58
C GLY A 75 -11.50 5.90 14.36
N LEU A 76 -12.40 6.67 15.00
CA LEU A 76 -12.11 7.90 15.76
C LEU A 76 -11.01 7.76 16.83
N ARG A 77 -10.77 6.55 17.33
CA ARG A 77 -9.74 6.25 18.35
C ARG A 77 -8.42 5.75 17.76
N GLY A 78 -8.26 5.80 16.44
CA GLY A 78 -7.10 5.24 15.75
C GLY A 78 -7.01 3.71 15.90
N LYS A 79 -8.15 3.03 15.98
CA LYS A 79 -8.24 1.57 15.93
C LYS A 79 -8.98 1.15 14.66
N PRO A 80 -8.68 -0.02 14.06
CA PRO A 80 -9.37 -0.46 12.86
C PRO A 80 -10.88 -0.54 13.10
N LYS A 81 -11.66 -0.04 12.14
CA LYS A 81 -13.12 -0.11 12.15
C LYS A 81 -13.53 -1.15 11.11
N GLY A 82 -13.62 -2.42 11.53
CA GLY A 82 -13.94 -3.53 10.64
C GLY A 82 -12.73 -4.05 9.89
N GLU A 83 -12.93 -4.42 8.63
CA GLU A 83 -11.89 -4.98 7.77
C GLU A 83 -10.88 -3.92 7.32
N LEU A 84 -9.62 -4.35 7.19
CA LEU A 84 -8.52 -3.53 6.68
C LEU A 84 -8.25 -3.92 5.23
N GLY A 85 -7.97 -2.94 4.39
CA GLY A 85 -7.81 -3.13 2.95
C GLY A 85 -9.10 -2.89 2.16
N GLU A 86 -8.95 -2.91 0.84
CA GLU A 86 -10.05 -2.79 -0.12
C GLU A 86 -9.87 -3.92 -1.16
N PRO A 87 -10.96 -4.44 -1.75
CA PRO A 87 -10.86 -5.38 -2.85
C PRO A 87 -10.04 -4.78 -3.99
N LEU A 88 -9.18 -5.59 -4.62
CA LEU A 88 -8.48 -5.18 -5.84
C LEU A 88 -9.50 -5.00 -6.95
N ASP A 89 -9.40 -3.89 -7.69
CA ASP A 89 -10.20 -3.68 -8.88
C ASP A 89 -9.71 -4.58 -10.02
N ALA A 90 -10.64 -4.98 -10.91
CA ALA A 90 -10.33 -5.90 -11.99
C ALA A 90 -9.25 -5.37 -12.94
N GLN A 91 -9.20 -4.06 -13.18
CA GLN A 91 -8.21 -3.45 -14.07
C GLN A 91 -6.81 -3.54 -13.47
N SER A 92 -6.66 -3.30 -12.16
CA SER A 92 -5.40 -3.48 -11.45
C SER A 92 -4.90 -4.92 -11.51
N VAL A 93 -5.80 -5.91 -11.46
CA VAL A 93 -5.44 -7.32 -11.60
C VAL A 93 -4.95 -7.63 -13.03
N GLU A 94 -5.61 -7.09 -14.05
CA GLU A 94 -5.18 -7.23 -15.46
C GLU A 94 -3.82 -6.58 -15.75
N MET A 95 -3.42 -5.58 -14.96
CA MET A 95 -2.11 -4.92 -15.08
C MET A 95 -0.96 -5.72 -14.44
N LEU A 96 -1.25 -6.76 -13.67
CA LEU A 96 -0.23 -7.61 -13.07
C LEU A 96 0.39 -8.52 -14.13
N LYS A 97 1.70 -8.75 -14.00
CA LYS A 97 2.39 -9.80 -14.78
C LYS A 97 1.97 -11.18 -14.28
N ASP A 98 2.08 -12.19 -15.14
CA ASP A 98 1.74 -13.58 -14.82
C ASP A 98 2.37 -14.07 -13.50
N ASP A 99 3.64 -13.76 -13.26
CA ASP A 99 4.35 -14.13 -12.03
C ASP A 99 3.81 -13.41 -10.79
N GLN A 100 3.37 -12.17 -10.92
CA GLN A 100 2.76 -11.40 -9.84
C GLN A 100 1.35 -11.91 -9.51
N VAL A 101 0.58 -12.37 -10.51
CA VAL A 101 -0.72 -12.99 -10.30
C VAL A 101 -0.56 -14.31 -9.52
N VAL A 102 0.41 -15.13 -9.90
CA VAL A 102 0.73 -16.38 -9.18
C VAL A 102 1.10 -16.08 -7.72
N GLN A 103 2.02 -15.13 -7.48
CA GLN A 103 2.41 -14.75 -6.11
C GLN A 103 1.22 -14.23 -5.28
N LEU A 104 0.33 -13.45 -5.88
CA LEU A 104 -0.86 -12.96 -5.20
C LEU A 104 -1.84 -14.10 -4.85
N TYR A 105 -1.97 -15.09 -5.73
CA TYR A 105 -2.78 -16.28 -5.48
C TYR A 105 -2.19 -17.17 -4.39
N GLU A 106 -0.88 -17.43 -4.42
CA GLU A 106 -0.16 -18.17 -3.37
C GLU A 106 -0.32 -17.49 -2.00
N LEU A 107 -0.24 -16.15 -1.96
CA LEU A 107 -0.51 -15.38 -0.75
C LEU A 107 -1.95 -15.56 -0.26
N MET A 108 -2.93 -15.60 -1.16
CA MET A 108 -4.33 -15.87 -0.79
C MET A 108 -4.50 -17.28 -0.20
N LEU A 109 -3.83 -18.30 -0.75
CA LEU A 109 -3.89 -19.66 -0.21
C LEU A 109 -3.25 -19.74 1.18
N ALA A 110 -2.05 -19.16 1.33
CA ALA A 110 -1.33 -19.13 2.61
C ALA A 110 -2.14 -18.44 3.72
N THR A 111 -2.83 -17.34 3.40
CA THR A 111 -3.66 -16.62 4.38
C THR A 111 -4.93 -17.37 4.77
N LYS A 112 -5.44 -18.26 3.90
CA LYS A 112 -6.58 -19.16 4.21
C LYS A 112 -6.16 -20.45 4.91
N ALA A 113 -4.87 -20.62 5.21
CA ALA A 113 -4.29 -21.87 5.70
C ALA A 113 -4.65 -23.08 4.82
N LEU A 114 -4.85 -22.83 3.52
CA LEU A 114 -5.00 -23.87 2.52
C LEU A 114 -3.58 -24.25 2.11
N ASN A 115 -3.15 -25.47 2.44
CA ASN A 115 -1.91 -26.03 1.92
C ASN A 115 -2.13 -26.29 0.42
N GLY A 116 -1.94 -25.26 -0.40
CA GLY A 116 -1.89 -25.43 -1.84
C GLY A 116 -0.60 -26.15 -2.20
N ASP A 117 -0.71 -27.27 -2.88
CA ASP A 117 0.41 -27.79 -3.67
C ASP A 117 0.96 -26.64 -4.52
N THR A 118 2.28 -26.51 -4.59
CA THR A 118 2.95 -25.42 -5.33
C THR A 118 2.45 -25.42 -6.76
N ILE A 119 1.64 -24.42 -7.13
CA ILE A 119 1.11 -24.30 -8.48
C ILE A 119 2.24 -23.81 -9.38
N THR A 120 2.57 -24.62 -10.39
CA THR A 120 3.60 -24.34 -11.37
C THR A 120 3.03 -23.56 -12.55
N ALA A 121 3.89 -22.95 -13.36
CA ALA A 121 3.47 -22.24 -14.58
C ALA A 121 2.68 -23.13 -15.57
N ASP A 122 2.82 -24.46 -15.45
CA ASP A 122 2.13 -25.43 -16.29
C ASP A 122 0.65 -25.59 -15.90
N ASP A 123 0.31 -25.44 -14.63
CA ASP A 123 -1.06 -25.53 -14.12
C ASP A 123 -1.94 -24.35 -14.61
N VAL A 124 -1.33 -23.19 -14.85
CA VAL A 124 -2.00 -21.99 -15.37
C VAL A 124 -2.27 -22.12 -16.88
N ARG A 125 -1.43 -22.86 -17.62
CA ARG A 125 -1.52 -23.00 -19.09
C ARG A 125 -2.39 -24.17 -19.54
N GLY A 126 -2.68 -25.13 -18.65
CA GLY A 126 -3.42 -26.36 -18.97
C GLY A 126 -4.94 -26.22 -19.14
N SER A 127 -5.53 -25.03 -18.97
CA SER A 127 -7.00 -24.87 -18.97
C SER A 127 -7.64 -24.47 -20.32
N ASN A 128 -6.87 -24.47 -21.41
CA ASN A 128 -7.43 -24.34 -22.76
C ASN A 128 -7.45 -25.71 -23.46
N GLN A 129 -8.46 -26.53 -23.14
CA GLN A 129 -8.91 -27.63 -23.97
C GLN A 129 -10.43 -27.56 -24.14
#